data_AF-A0A399HD93-F1
#
_entry.id   AF-A0A399HD93-F1
#
_cell.length_a   1.000
_cell.length_b   1.000
_cell.length_c   1.000
_cell.angle_alpha   90.00
_cell.angle_beta   90.00
_cell.angle_gamma   90.00
#
_symmetry.space_group_name_H-M   'P 1'
#
loop_
_entity.id
_entity.type
_entity.pdbx_description
1 polymer ?
#
loop_
_entity_poly.entity_id
_entity_poly.type
_entity_poly.pdbx_seq_one_letter_code
_entity_poly.pdbx_strand_id
1 'polypeptide(L)'
;MEASNGAEPADAAGEAAESLDRPLPEGVRRRVVGIVSDGFGGLTVSELPAQLRQYARFTPNRRLKFAGNAMAAAVESDALFRQRIGERLKEAQAELAAALDAGTPPPAADPLDVAAAAYVLRPPGWVKLVAAAGEEAERADAERAEDETRAELQQLRTDLAEARSTAKADTDRLRAELDAARKEAESLHRKLRAAHSDIRRGEAALRKASAETEAVRTDGQSRVSAAESESRRLKTRLSEAEAALEASRKAVREGRSIEDMRVRLLLDTVLEASQGLRRELALPPVSVRPAETVDAVEPGRMSPKDIAARALSEHDPAILDQLLALPQAHLVVDGYNVTKTGYPTMPLEKQRLRLLGGLSGLAAQTGAEVTCVFDGAELAAPVLLAPPRGVRVLFSKPGVTADELIRQLVRAEPPGRPVTVVSTDREVADGIARAGARPVASVVLLKRLSRN
;
A
#
# COMPACT_ATOMS: atom_id res chain seq x y z
N MET A 1 -55.95 -7.41 -137.52
CA MET A 1 -55.90 -6.54 -136.33
C MET A 1 -54.53 -6.73 -135.66
N GLU A 2 -53.40 -6.31 -136.23
CA GLU A 2 -53.12 -5.11 -137.04
C GLU A 2 -53.39 -3.80 -136.26
N ALA A 3 -52.30 -3.22 -135.76
CA ALA A 3 -52.05 -1.79 -135.71
C ALA A 3 -50.54 -1.63 -135.96
N SER A 4 -50.15 -0.85 -136.97
CA SER A 4 -48.78 -0.80 -137.49
C SER A 4 -48.18 0.61 -137.42
N ASN A 5 -46.84 0.66 -137.41
CA ASN A 5 -45.98 1.83 -137.57
C ASN A 5 -45.90 2.80 -136.39
N GLY A 6 -44.69 3.32 -136.17
CA GLY A 6 -44.34 4.22 -135.06
C GLY A 6 -42.85 4.17 -134.68
N ALA A 7 -41.96 3.89 -135.64
CA ALA A 7 -40.51 3.83 -135.42
C ALA A 7 -39.85 5.06 -136.04
N GLU A 8 -39.63 6.10 -135.24
CA GLU A 8 -38.80 7.26 -135.56
C GLU A 8 -37.76 7.48 -134.44
N PRO A 9 -36.63 8.17 -134.71
CA PRO A 9 -35.37 7.89 -134.04
C PRO A 9 -35.12 8.69 -132.76
N ALA A 10 -34.15 8.23 -131.99
CA ALA A 10 -33.53 9.02 -130.95
C ALA A 10 -32.53 10.03 -131.57
N ASP A 11 -32.84 11.32 -131.49
CA ASP A 11 -31.88 12.35 -131.04
C ASP A 11 -32.59 13.70 -130.82
N ALA A 12 -32.98 13.97 -129.56
CA ALA A 12 -33.57 15.25 -129.13
C ALA A 12 -33.48 15.46 -127.60
N ALA A 13 -32.45 14.92 -126.94
CA ALA A 13 -32.20 15.14 -125.52
C ALA A 13 -31.58 16.53 -125.29
N GLY A 14 -32.36 17.59 -125.59
CA GLY A 14 -31.93 18.98 -125.41
C GLY A 14 -31.61 19.30 -123.94
N GLU A 15 -30.72 20.27 -123.74
CA GLU A 15 -30.11 20.62 -122.46
C GLU A 15 -31.16 21.00 -121.39
N ALA A 16 -31.60 20.01 -120.61
CA ALA A 16 -32.38 20.24 -119.40
C ALA A 16 -31.48 20.96 -118.39
N ALA A 17 -31.74 22.24 -118.16
CA ALA A 17 -30.92 23.09 -117.31
C ALA A 17 -30.79 22.50 -115.89
N GLU A 18 -29.60 21.97 -115.55
CA GLU A 18 -29.34 21.34 -114.26
C GLU A 18 -29.67 22.30 -113.10
N SER A 19 -30.64 21.94 -112.28
CA SER A 19 -31.09 22.67 -111.09
C SER A 19 -30.81 21.88 -109.81
N LEU A 20 -30.64 22.58 -108.69
CA LEU A 20 -30.61 21.96 -107.36
C LEU A 20 -32.04 21.85 -106.80
N ASP A 21 -32.47 20.63 -106.49
CA ASP A 21 -33.74 20.38 -105.80
C ASP A 21 -33.66 20.60 -104.27
N ARG A 22 -32.46 20.90 -103.75
CA ARG A 22 -32.17 21.14 -102.33
C ARG A 22 -31.35 22.42 -102.13
N PRO A 23 -31.51 23.15 -101.03
CA PRO A 23 -30.63 24.27 -100.70
C PRO A 23 -29.18 23.78 -100.54
N LEU A 24 -28.20 24.62 -100.89
CA LEU A 24 -26.78 24.26 -100.79
C LEU A 24 -26.41 23.75 -99.38
N PRO A 25 -25.61 22.67 -99.27
CA PRO A 25 -24.99 22.25 -98.01
C PRO A 25 -24.18 23.41 -97.40
N GLU A 26 -24.16 23.55 -96.08
CA GLU A 26 -23.60 24.76 -95.48
C GLU A 26 -22.08 24.91 -95.70
N GLY A 27 -21.34 23.80 -95.69
CA GLY A 27 -19.91 23.79 -96.05
C GLY A 27 -19.67 24.35 -97.45
N VAL A 28 -20.39 23.86 -98.46
CA VAL A 28 -20.31 24.34 -99.85
C VAL A 28 -20.74 25.81 -99.93
N ARG A 29 -21.83 26.21 -99.26
CA ARG A 29 -22.27 27.61 -99.21
C ARG A 29 -21.19 28.55 -98.67
N ARG A 30 -20.49 28.17 -97.59
CA ARG A 30 -19.39 28.95 -97.01
C ARG A 30 -18.23 29.11 -98.02
N ARG A 31 -17.83 28.02 -98.71
CA ARG A 31 -16.77 28.05 -99.74
C ARG A 31 -17.16 28.90 -100.96
N VAL A 32 -18.39 28.75 -101.48
CA VAL A 32 -18.94 29.58 -102.58
C VAL A 32 -18.88 31.07 -102.23
N VAL A 33 -19.31 31.45 -101.03
CA VAL A 33 -19.28 32.85 -100.57
C VAL A 33 -17.85 33.39 -100.44
N GLY A 34 -16.86 32.53 -100.15
CA GLY A 34 -15.43 32.85 -100.23
C GLY A 34 -15.00 33.23 -101.65
N ILE A 35 -15.13 32.30 -102.60
CA ILE A 35 -14.82 32.49 -104.04
C ILE A 35 -15.45 33.79 -104.57
N VAL A 36 -16.70 34.05 -104.17
CA VAL A 36 -17.46 35.22 -104.61
C VAL A 36 -16.95 36.50 -103.95
N SER A 37 -16.57 36.49 -102.68
CA SER A 37 -15.97 37.64 -101.99
C SER A 37 -14.63 38.07 -102.58
N ASP A 38 -13.88 37.10 -103.11
CA ASP A 38 -12.57 37.31 -103.73
C ASP A 38 -12.72 37.82 -105.17
N GLY A 39 -13.52 37.15 -106.01
CA GLY A 39 -13.86 37.62 -107.36
C GLY A 39 -14.53 39.01 -107.36
N PHE A 40 -15.34 39.31 -106.35
CA PHE A 40 -15.94 40.63 -106.10
C PHE A 40 -14.90 41.74 -105.85
N GLY A 41 -13.66 41.39 -105.48
CA GLY A 41 -12.56 42.36 -105.41
C GLY A 41 -12.11 42.91 -106.77
N GLY A 42 -12.36 42.18 -107.86
CA GLY A 42 -11.93 42.51 -109.22
C GLY A 42 -13.03 43.05 -110.15
N LEU A 43 -14.14 43.54 -109.60
CA LEU A 43 -15.30 44.06 -110.35
C LEU A 43 -15.59 45.53 -110.04
N THR A 44 -16.03 46.28 -111.06
CA THR A 44 -16.47 47.68 -110.91
C THR A 44 -17.88 47.78 -110.32
N VAL A 45 -18.23 48.92 -109.72
CA VAL A 45 -19.55 49.14 -109.11
C VAL A 45 -20.71 49.00 -110.11
N SER A 46 -20.44 49.25 -111.40
CA SER A 46 -21.33 49.03 -112.54
C SER A 46 -21.62 47.56 -112.83
N GLU A 47 -20.66 46.67 -112.59
CA GLU A 47 -20.77 45.22 -112.87
C GLU A 47 -21.40 44.43 -111.72
N LEU A 48 -21.63 45.09 -110.57
CA LEU A 48 -22.20 44.48 -109.38
C LEU A 48 -23.75 44.55 -109.37
N PRO A 49 -24.44 43.48 -108.91
CA PRO A 49 -25.87 43.48 -108.58
C PRO A 49 -26.25 44.57 -107.58
N ALA A 50 -27.46 45.11 -107.70
CA ALA A 50 -27.91 46.27 -106.94
C ALA A 50 -27.82 46.08 -105.40
N GLN A 51 -28.16 44.90 -104.91
CA GLN A 51 -28.11 44.52 -103.49
C GLN A 51 -26.67 44.54 -102.94
N LEU A 52 -25.67 44.32 -103.79
CA LEU A 52 -24.27 44.17 -103.38
C LEU A 52 -23.44 45.46 -103.45
N ARG A 53 -23.86 46.48 -104.22
CA ARG A 53 -23.11 47.73 -104.43
C ARG A 53 -22.76 48.46 -103.12
N GLN A 54 -23.61 48.36 -102.09
CA GLN A 54 -23.34 48.90 -100.75
C GLN A 54 -22.09 48.30 -100.09
N TYR A 55 -21.80 47.03 -100.33
CA TYR A 55 -20.67 46.31 -99.76
C TYR A 55 -19.36 46.48 -100.54
N ALA A 56 -19.40 47.14 -101.71
CA ALA A 56 -18.20 47.43 -102.53
C ALA A 56 -17.12 48.20 -101.74
N ARG A 57 -17.52 49.01 -100.76
CA ARG A 57 -16.63 49.83 -99.92
C ARG A 57 -16.00 49.07 -98.74
N PHE A 58 -16.35 47.80 -98.51
CA PHE A 58 -15.84 47.02 -97.38
C PHE A 58 -14.57 46.24 -97.76
N THR A 59 -13.68 46.05 -96.77
CA THR A 59 -12.51 45.18 -96.89
C THR A 59 -12.94 43.70 -97.00
N PRO A 60 -12.15 42.80 -97.64
CA PRO A 60 -12.55 41.42 -97.91
C PRO A 60 -13.16 40.68 -96.71
N ASN A 61 -12.47 40.68 -95.56
CA ASN A 61 -12.98 40.01 -94.34
C ASN A 61 -14.29 40.61 -93.80
N ARG A 62 -14.57 41.90 -94.06
CA ARG A 62 -15.86 42.53 -93.73
C ARG A 62 -16.92 42.24 -94.78
N ARG A 63 -16.57 42.08 -96.06
CA ARG A 63 -17.49 41.62 -97.11
C ARG A 63 -17.96 40.21 -96.82
N LEU A 64 -17.03 39.28 -96.60
CA LEU A 64 -17.33 37.89 -96.26
C LEU A 64 -18.30 37.79 -95.05
N LYS A 65 -18.06 38.57 -93.99
CA LYS A 65 -18.88 38.56 -92.78
C LYS A 65 -20.25 39.24 -92.89
N PHE A 66 -20.37 40.35 -93.63
CA PHE A 66 -21.60 41.18 -93.65
C PHE A 66 -22.40 41.12 -94.96
N ALA A 67 -21.79 40.68 -96.05
CA ALA A 67 -22.43 40.53 -97.36
C ALA A 67 -22.72 39.06 -97.73
N GLY A 68 -22.25 38.07 -96.96
CA GLY A 68 -22.23 36.67 -97.36
C GLY A 68 -23.57 36.10 -97.84
N ASN A 69 -24.67 36.36 -97.11
CA ASN A 69 -26.01 35.92 -97.53
C ASN A 69 -26.47 36.59 -98.82
N ALA A 70 -26.14 37.87 -99.03
CA ALA A 70 -26.45 38.59 -100.26
C ALA A 70 -25.57 38.12 -101.43
N MET A 71 -24.32 37.73 -101.17
CA MET A 71 -23.41 37.14 -102.16
C MET A 71 -23.92 35.78 -102.64
N ALA A 72 -24.34 34.90 -101.73
CA ALA A 72 -24.95 33.62 -102.08
C ALA A 72 -26.20 33.82 -102.98
N ALA A 73 -27.16 34.66 -102.53
CA ALA A 73 -28.39 34.93 -103.27
C ALA A 73 -28.13 35.58 -104.65
N ALA A 74 -27.11 36.43 -104.78
CA ALA A 74 -26.75 37.06 -106.04
C ALA A 74 -26.19 36.07 -107.07
N VAL A 75 -25.40 35.08 -106.65
CA VAL A 75 -24.82 34.06 -107.55
C VAL A 75 -25.86 33.05 -108.01
N GLU A 76 -26.87 32.81 -107.19
CA GLU A 76 -28.04 32.00 -107.52
C GLU A 76 -28.92 32.73 -108.55
N SER A 77 -29.27 33.98 -108.29
CA SER A 77 -30.27 34.74 -109.07
C SER A 77 -29.74 35.52 -110.29
N ASP A 78 -28.49 36.01 -110.27
CA ASP A 78 -27.90 36.79 -111.38
C ASP A 78 -26.87 35.94 -112.16
N ALA A 79 -27.27 35.52 -113.35
CA ALA A 79 -26.44 34.71 -114.23
C ALA A 79 -25.21 35.47 -114.78
N LEU A 80 -25.33 36.78 -115.03
CA LEU A 80 -24.22 37.61 -115.54
C LEU A 80 -23.19 37.87 -114.44
N PHE A 81 -23.65 38.08 -113.21
CA PHE A 81 -22.76 38.18 -112.05
C PHE A 81 -22.05 36.84 -111.78
N ARG A 82 -22.76 35.71 -111.83
CA ARG A 82 -22.15 34.38 -111.71
C ARG A 82 -21.13 34.12 -112.82
N GLN A 83 -21.41 34.47 -114.07
CA GLN A 83 -20.45 34.34 -115.18
C GLN A 83 -19.18 35.15 -114.93
N ARG A 84 -19.27 36.43 -114.52
CA ARG A 84 -18.10 37.26 -114.19
C ARG A 84 -17.27 36.69 -113.03
N ILE A 85 -17.90 36.18 -111.99
CA ILE A 85 -17.19 35.50 -110.88
C ILE A 85 -16.56 34.19 -111.37
N GLY A 86 -17.23 33.47 -112.28
CA GLY A 86 -16.70 32.28 -112.95
C GLY A 86 -15.46 32.57 -113.81
N GLU A 87 -15.46 33.64 -114.60
CA GLU A 87 -14.30 34.11 -115.37
C GLU A 87 -13.11 34.39 -114.43
N ARG A 88 -13.33 35.13 -113.33
CA ARG A 88 -12.30 35.35 -112.30
C ARG A 88 -11.80 34.06 -111.64
N LEU A 89 -12.68 33.06 -111.47
CA LEU A 89 -12.29 31.75 -110.96
C LEU A 89 -11.47 30.95 -111.99
N LYS A 90 -11.78 31.05 -113.29
CA LYS A 90 -10.97 30.45 -114.37
C LYS A 90 -9.60 31.14 -114.52
N GLU A 91 -9.52 32.46 -114.29
CA GLU A 91 -8.24 33.18 -114.20
C GLU A 91 -7.40 32.72 -112.98
N ALA A 92 -8.01 32.60 -111.81
CA ALA A 92 -7.31 32.31 -110.56
C ALA A 92 -6.97 30.82 -110.35
N GLN A 93 -7.76 29.90 -110.92
CA GLN A 93 -7.67 28.46 -110.71
C GLN A 93 -7.88 27.68 -112.03
N ALA A 94 -7.14 28.07 -113.07
CA ALA A 94 -7.27 27.53 -114.43
C ALA A 94 -7.21 25.99 -114.50
N GLU A 95 -6.35 25.34 -113.70
CA GLU A 95 -6.22 23.88 -113.65
C GLU A 95 -7.50 23.20 -113.11
N LEU A 96 -8.09 23.74 -112.03
CA LEU A 96 -9.33 23.23 -111.45
C LEU A 96 -10.51 23.48 -112.39
N ALA A 97 -10.56 24.65 -113.03
CA ALA A 97 -11.59 24.98 -114.01
C ALA A 97 -11.55 24.03 -115.22
N ALA A 98 -10.37 23.79 -115.78
CA ALA A 98 -10.19 22.87 -116.91
C ALA A 98 -10.52 21.40 -116.54
N ALA A 99 -10.13 20.96 -115.33
CA ALA A 99 -10.47 19.64 -114.82
C ALA A 99 -11.98 19.45 -114.62
N LEU A 100 -12.68 20.49 -114.15
CA LEU A 100 -14.15 20.52 -114.00
C LEU A 100 -14.88 20.58 -115.35
N ASP A 101 -14.42 21.41 -116.30
CA ASP A 101 -14.96 21.45 -117.67
C ASP A 101 -14.78 20.08 -118.39
N ALA A 102 -13.69 19.37 -118.08
CA ALA A 102 -13.42 18.00 -118.54
C ALA A 102 -14.11 16.89 -117.71
N GLY A 103 -15.00 17.24 -116.78
CA GLY A 103 -15.77 16.29 -115.96
C GLY A 103 -14.96 15.41 -115.01
N THR A 104 -13.67 15.71 -114.80
CA THR A 104 -12.73 14.88 -114.03
C THR A 104 -12.13 15.70 -112.88
N PRO A 105 -12.81 15.81 -111.73
CA PRO A 105 -12.33 16.63 -110.62
C PRO A 105 -10.99 16.11 -110.06
N PRO A 106 -10.04 16.99 -109.69
CA PRO A 106 -8.73 16.56 -109.17
C PRO A 106 -8.87 15.80 -107.84
N PRO A 107 -8.33 14.58 -107.69
CA PRO A 107 -8.49 13.76 -106.48
C PRO A 107 -7.70 14.26 -105.26
N ALA A 108 -6.91 15.33 -105.41
CA ALA A 108 -6.13 15.97 -104.35
C ALA A 108 -6.74 17.29 -103.83
N ALA A 109 -7.91 17.69 -104.34
CA ALA A 109 -8.62 18.89 -103.90
C ALA A 109 -9.68 18.57 -102.84
N ASP A 110 -9.98 19.53 -101.94
CA ASP A 110 -11.09 19.41 -100.97
C ASP A 110 -12.43 19.27 -101.73
N PRO A 111 -13.22 18.21 -101.50
CA PRO A 111 -14.54 18.04 -102.12
C PRO A 111 -15.46 19.26 -101.97
N LEU A 112 -15.37 20.01 -100.86
CA LEU A 112 -16.15 21.23 -100.65
C LEU A 112 -15.71 22.40 -101.55
N ASP A 113 -14.41 22.51 -101.85
CA ASP A 113 -13.89 23.51 -102.79
C ASP A 113 -14.17 23.11 -104.24
N VAL A 114 -14.06 21.82 -104.57
CA VAL A 114 -14.47 21.27 -105.88
C VAL A 114 -15.96 21.53 -106.13
N ALA A 115 -16.83 21.26 -105.14
CA ALA A 115 -18.26 21.55 -105.21
C ALA A 115 -18.55 23.04 -105.31
N ALA A 116 -17.82 23.90 -104.60
CA ALA A 116 -18.00 25.35 -104.67
C ALA A 116 -17.59 25.93 -106.03
N ALA A 117 -16.48 25.45 -106.60
CA ALA A 117 -16.05 25.80 -107.94
C ALA A 117 -17.07 25.30 -109.00
N ALA A 118 -17.54 24.06 -108.89
CA ALA A 118 -18.59 23.51 -109.75
C ALA A 118 -19.91 24.31 -109.65
N TYR A 119 -20.29 24.76 -108.44
CA TYR A 119 -21.45 25.62 -108.25
C TYR A 119 -21.31 26.96 -108.99
N VAL A 120 -20.14 27.59 -108.98
CA VAL A 120 -19.92 28.86 -109.69
C VAL A 120 -19.84 28.65 -111.21
N LEU A 121 -19.09 27.64 -111.67
CA LEU A 121 -18.78 27.43 -113.08
C LEU A 121 -19.90 26.74 -113.88
N ARG A 122 -20.79 25.96 -113.23
CA ARG A 122 -21.86 25.17 -113.86
C ARG A 122 -21.39 24.21 -115.00
N PRO A 123 -20.31 23.42 -114.82
CA PRO A 123 -19.95 22.35 -115.76
C PRO A 123 -21.04 21.26 -115.79
N PRO A 124 -21.11 20.39 -116.82
CA PRO A 124 -22.07 19.29 -116.85
C PRO A 124 -21.88 18.36 -115.63
N GLY A 125 -22.99 17.98 -114.98
CA GLY A 125 -23.01 17.16 -113.78
C GLY A 125 -22.70 17.88 -112.46
N TRP A 126 -22.58 19.23 -112.45
CA TRP A 126 -22.20 20.00 -111.25
C TRP A 126 -23.11 19.73 -110.04
N VAL A 127 -24.40 19.45 -110.25
CA VAL A 127 -25.36 19.12 -109.19
C VAL A 127 -24.91 17.90 -108.39
N LYS A 128 -24.32 16.88 -109.05
CA LYS A 128 -23.85 15.65 -108.40
C LYS A 128 -22.62 15.89 -107.54
N LEU A 129 -21.71 16.77 -107.98
CA LEU A 129 -20.52 17.16 -107.21
C LEU A 129 -20.92 17.91 -105.93
N VAL A 130 -21.90 18.83 -106.03
CA VAL A 130 -22.42 19.57 -104.87
C VAL A 130 -23.16 18.65 -103.88
N ALA A 131 -23.95 17.70 -104.37
CA ALA A 131 -24.62 16.72 -103.53
C ALA A 131 -23.63 15.80 -102.79
N ALA A 132 -22.68 15.19 -103.51
CA ALA A 132 -21.71 14.26 -102.93
C ALA A 132 -20.81 14.92 -101.86
N ALA A 133 -20.33 16.15 -102.11
CA ALA A 133 -19.55 16.90 -101.13
C ALA A 133 -20.36 17.34 -99.91
N GLY A 134 -21.68 17.56 -100.08
CA GLY A 134 -22.60 17.79 -98.98
C GLY A 134 -22.77 16.55 -98.09
N GLU A 135 -23.09 15.41 -98.71
CA GLU A 135 -23.28 14.13 -98.01
C GLU A 135 -21.99 13.62 -97.34
N GLU A 136 -20.81 13.94 -97.88
CA GLU A 136 -19.52 13.68 -97.23
C GLU A 136 -19.30 14.56 -96.00
N ALA A 137 -19.56 15.87 -96.11
CA ALA A 137 -19.40 16.79 -94.99
C ALA A 137 -20.41 16.51 -93.86
N GLU A 138 -21.66 16.22 -94.19
CA GLU A 138 -22.70 15.86 -93.22
C GLU A 138 -22.36 14.56 -92.48
N ARG A 139 -21.80 13.55 -93.16
CA ARG A 139 -21.26 12.34 -92.51
C ARG A 139 -20.06 12.66 -91.61
N ALA A 140 -19.09 13.44 -92.09
CA ALA A 140 -17.91 13.79 -91.33
C ALA A 140 -18.19 14.70 -90.12
N ASP A 141 -19.26 15.51 -90.14
CA ASP A 141 -19.77 16.24 -88.96
C ASP A 141 -20.51 15.28 -88.00
N ALA A 142 -21.33 14.36 -88.50
CA ALA A 142 -22.05 13.38 -87.69
C ALA A 142 -21.11 12.40 -86.95
N GLU A 143 -20.09 11.87 -87.63
CA GLU A 143 -19.09 10.97 -87.03
C GLU A 143 -18.32 11.66 -85.89
N ARG A 144 -17.94 12.94 -86.08
CA ARG A 144 -17.32 13.74 -85.02
C ARG A 144 -18.25 13.97 -83.83
N ALA A 145 -19.51 14.31 -84.07
CA ALA A 145 -20.49 14.49 -83.00
C ALA A 145 -20.77 13.17 -82.24
N GLU A 146 -20.76 12.02 -82.93
CA GLU A 146 -20.85 10.72 -82.28
C GLU A 146 -19.60 10.41 -81.44
N ASP A 147 -18.39 10.65 -81.94
CA ASP A 147 -17.15 10.38 -81.19
C ASP A 147 -16.95 11.33 -80.00
N GLU A 148 -17.32 12.61 -80.12
CA GLU A 148 -17.42 13.53 -78.98
C GLU A 148 -18.41 13.01 -77.93
N THR A 149 -19.62 12.61 -78.34
CA THR A 149 -20.64 12.04 -77.44
C THR A 149 -20.16 10.73 -76.79
N ARG A 150 -19.46 9.87 -77.53
CA ARG A 150 -18.88 8.61 -77.02
C ARG A 150 -17.77 8.89 -75.99
N ALA A 151 -16.92 9.89 -76.23
CA ALA A 151 -15.87 10.31 -75.30
C ALA A 151 -16.47 10.88 -74.00
N GLU A 152 -17.46 11.77 -74.08
CA GLU A 152 -18.18 12.29 -72.91
C GLU A 152 -18.86 11.15 -72.11
N LEU A 153 -19.55 10.22 -72.80
CA LEU A 153 -20.16 9.05 -72.15
C LEU A 153 -19.13 8.13 -71.50
N GLN A 154 -17.92 8.01 -72.05
CA GLN A 154 -16.83 7.23 -71.45
C GLN A 154 -16.24 7.95 -70.22
N GLN A 155 -16.07 9.27 -70.26
CA GLN A 155 -15.62 10.05 -69.11
C GLN A 155 -16.64 9.97 -67.97
N LEU A 156 -17.92 10.26 -68.25
CA LEU A 156 -19.00 10.21 -67.25
C LEU A 156 -19.18 8.81 -66.64
N ARG A 157 -18.95 7.73 -67.41
CA ARG A 157 -18.92 6.35 -66.88
C ARG A 157 -17.72 6.09 -65.96
N THR A 158 -16.58 6.71 -66.25
CA THR A 158 -15.35 6.61 -65.45
C THR A 158 -15.51 7.36 -64.13
N ASP A 159 -15.95 8.62 -64.19
CA ASP A 159 -16.23 9.47 -63.02
C ASP A 159 -17.28 8.81 -62.10
N LEU A 160 -18.34 8.24 -62.68
CA LEU A 160 -19.38 7.51 -61.94
C LEU A 160 -18.88 6.18 -61.34
N ALA A 161 -17.90 5.52 -61.97
CA ALA A 161 -17.27 4.33 -61.41
C ALA A 161 -16.34 4.69 -60.24
N GLU A 162 -15.55 5.76 -60.38
CA GLU A 162 -14.70 6.28 -59.31
C GLU A 162 -15.52 6.77 -58.11
N ALA A 163 -16.53 7.60 -58.34
CA ALA A 163 -17.43 8.11 -57.29
C ALA A 163 -18.19 6.99 -56.56
N ARG A 164 -18.51 5.87 -57.24
CA ARG A 164 -19.07 4.67 -56.60
C ARG A 164 -18.02 3.89 -55.81
N SER A 165 -16.78 3.87 -56.27
CA SER A 165 -15.66 3.22 -55.58
C SER A 165 -15.31 3.94 -54.28
N THR A 166 -15.15 5.28 -54.32
CA THR A 166 -14.88 6.11 -53.15
C THR A 166 -16.02 6.06 -52.14
N ALA A 167 -17.27 6.28 -52.57
CA ALA A 167 -18.43 6.18 -51.70
C ALA A 167 -18.56 4.77 -51.06
N LYS A 168 -18.22 3.69 -51.78
CA LYS A 168 -18.18 2.36 -51.18
C LYS A 168 -17.09 2.26 -50.11
N ALA A 169 -15.86 2.66 -50.43
CA ALA A 169 -14.73 2.62 -49.51
C ALA A 169 -15.01 3.42 -48.23
N ASP A 170 -15.62 4.60 -48.34
CA ASP A 170 -16.04 5.41 -47.20
C ASP A 170 -17.15 4.73 -46.38
N THR A 171 -18.15 4.10 -46.99
CA THR A 171 -19.17 3.36 -46.23
C THR A 171 -18.60 2.12 -45.51
N ASP A 172 -17.65 1.40 -46.13
CA ASP A 172 -17.01 0.24 -45.51
C ASP A 172 -16.03 0.66 -44.40
N ARG A 173 -15.34 1.81 -44.56
CA ARG A 173 -14.56 2.46 -43.50
C ARG A 173 -15.43 2.89 -42.32
N LEU A 174 -16.52 3.63 -42.56
CA LEU A 174 -17.43 4.11 -41.52
C LEU A 174 -18.09 2.95 -40.76
N ARG A 175 -18.40 1.83 -41.44
CA ARG A 175 -18.84 0.58 -40.79
C ARG A 175 -17.77 0.03 -39.84
N ALA A 176 -16.51 -0.03 -40.27
CA ALA A 176 -15.41 -0.54 -39.44
C ALA A 176 -15.13 0.35 -38.22
N GLU A 177 -15.15 1.69 -38.39
CA GLU A 177 -15.01 2.66 -37.29
C GLU A 177 -16.18 2.53 -36.29
N LEU A 178 -17.41 2.37 -36.78
CA LEU A 178 -18.62 2.21 -35.95
C LEU A 178 -18.64 0.88 -35.18
N ASP A 179 -18.20 -0.23 -35.78
CA ASP A 179 -18.10 -1.51 -35.07
C ASP A 179 -16.90 -1.58 -34.11
N ALA A 180 -15.83 -0.82 -34.36
CA ALA A 180 -14.76 -0.61 -33.38
C ALA A 180 -15.30 0.16 -32.16
N ALA A 181 -15.94 1.32 -32.38
CA ALA A 181 -16.54 2.13 -31.32
C ALA A 181 -17.58 1.35 -30.49
N ARG A 182 -18.39 0.47 -31.11
CA ARG A 182 -19.29 -0.45 -30.40
C ARG A 182 -18.55 -1.42 -29.49
N LYS A 183 -17.49 -2.09 -29.97
CA LYS A 183 -16.68 -3.02 -29.18
C LYS A 183 -15.99 -2.32 -28.00
N GLU A 184 -15.51 -1.09 -28.22
CA GLU A 184 -14.95 -0.24 -27.16
C GLU A 184 -16.00 0.13 -26.11
N ALA A 185 -17.17 0.63 -26.54
CA ALA A 185 -18.28 1.00 -25.66
C ALA A 185 -18.76 -0.20 -24.82
N GLU A 186 -18.90 -1.40 -25.42
CA GLU A 186 -19.16 -2.61 -24.66
C GLU A 186 -18.05 -2.94 -23.65
N SER A 187 -16.78 -2.78 -24.05
CA SER A 187 -15.64 -3.05 -23.15
C SER A 187 -15.62 -2.11 -21.95
N LEU A 188 -15.93 -0.83 -22.16
CA LEU A 188 -16.05 0.20 -21.13
C LEU A 188 -17.26 -0.09 -20.25
N HIS A 189 -18.39 -0.50 -20.82
CA HIS A 189 -19.59 -0.86 -20.07
C HIS A 189 -19.38 -2.15 -19.23
N ARG A 190 -18.62 -3.14 -19.74
CA ARG A 190 -18.17 -4.31 -18.97
C ARG A 190 -17.25 -3.91 -17.81
N LYS A 191 -16.25 -3.05 -18.06
CA LYS A 191 -15.34 -2.49 -17.03
C LYS A 191 -16.12 -1.72 -15.95
N LEU A 192 -17.09 -0.90 -16.35
CA LEU A 192 -17.94 -0.12 -15.44
C LEU A 192 -18.82 -1.01 -14.56
N ARG A 193 -19.44 -2.07 -15.12
CA ARG A 193 -20.17 -3.08 -14.33
C ARG A 193 -19.26 -3.80 -13.33
N ALA A 194 -18.04 -4.17 -13.75
CA ALA A 194 -17.06 -4.78 -12.86
C ALA A 194 -16.71 -3.85 -11.70
N ALA A 195 -16.26 -2.63 -11.99
CA ALA A 195 -15.91 -1.62 -10.98
C ALA A 195 -17.06 -1.30 -10.01
N HIS A 196 -18.30 -1.14 -10.50
CA HIS A 196 -19.48 -0.99 -9.63
C HIS A 196 -19.73 -2.22 -8.74
N SER A 197 -19.43 -3.44 -9.23
CA SER A 197 -19.53 -4.65 -8.41
C SER A 197 -18.42 -4.75 -7.36
N ASP A 198 -17.20 -4.28 -7.66
CA ASP A 198 -16.09 -4.19 -6.71
C ASP A 198 -16.35 -3.14 -5.64
N ILE A 199 -16.87 -1.96 -5.99
CA ILE A 199 -17.28 -0.93 -5.03
C ILE A 199 -18.35 -1.49 -4.08
N ARG A 200 -19.39 -2.17 -4.59
CA ARG A 200 -20.41 -2.81 -3.74
C ARG A 200 -19.84 -3.92 -2.84
N ARG A 201 -18.87 -4.71 -3.32
CA ARG A 201 -18.14 -5.70 -2.50
C ARG A 201 -17.33 -5.01 -1.39
N GLY A 202 -16.62 -3.94 -1.73
CA GLY A 202 -15.85 -3.13 -0.79
C GLY A 202 -16.72 -2.48 0.28
N GLU A 203 -17.85 -1.87 -0.10
CA GLU A 203 -18.83 -1.34 0.85
C GLU A 203 -19.40 -2.42 1.78
N ALA A 204 -19.72 -3.60 1.27
CA ALA A 204 -20.25 -4.71 2.07
C ALA A 204 -19.20 -5.24 3.06
N ALA A 205 -17.95 -5.38 2.62
CA ALA A 205 -16.82 -5.76 3.47
C ALA A 205 -16.54 -4.69 4.55
N LEU A 206 -16.59 -3.40 4.19
CA LEU A 206 -16.42 -2.29 5.13
C LEU A 206 -17.55 -2.26 6.17
N ARG A 207 -18.82 -2.36 5.75
CA ARG A 207 -19.98 -2.45 6.67
C ARG A 207 -19.84 -3.63 7.63
N LYS A 208 -19.38 -4.79 7.15
CA LYS A 208 -19.11 -5.97 7.98
C LYS A 208 -17.99 -5.69 9.00
N ALA A 209 -16.84 -5.17 8.58
CA ALA A 209 -15.73 -4.85 9.47
C ALA A 209 -16.09 -3.76 10.51
N SER A 210 -16.91 -2.78 10.13
CA SER A 210 -17.46 -1.79 11.07
C SER A 210 -18.38 -2.45 12.11
N ALA A 211 -19.26 -3.38 11.71
CA ALA A 211 -20.11 -4.12 12.64
C ALA A 211 -19.30 -5.05 13.57
N GLU A 212 -18.28 -5.73 13.06
CA GLU A 212 -17.38 -6.58 13.86
C GLU A 212 -16.56 -5.76 14.87
N THR A 213 -16.04 -4.60 14.47
CA THR A 213 -15.30 -3.71 15.39
C THR A 213 -16.21 -3.03 16.42
N GLU A 214 -17.48 -2.76 16.10
CA GLU A 214 -18.47 -2.30 17.08
C GLU A 214 -18.86 -3.41 18.07
N ALA A 215 -19.03 -4.65 17.60
CA ALA A 215 -19.31 -5.82 18.45
C ALA A 215 -18.16 -6.08 19.43
N VAL A 216 -16.90 -6.03 18.97
CA VAL A 216 -15.72 -6.17 19.85
C VAL A 216 -15.61 -5.00 20.84
N ARG A 217 -15.94 -3.77 20.43
CA ARG A 217 -15.93 -2.59 21.32
C ARG A 217 -16.98 -2.69 22.42
N THR A 218 -18.21 -3.06 22.07
CA THR A 218 -19.33 -3.17 23.00
C THR A 218 -19.18 -4.36 23.96
N ASP A 219 -18.70 -5.51 23.46
CA ASP A 219 -18.27 -6.63 24.31
C ASP A 219 -17.16 -6.19 25.29
N GLY A 220 -16.10 -5.55 24.79
CA GLY A 220 -15.00 -5.02 25.61
C GLY A 220 -15.47 -4.04 26.70
N GLN A 221 -16.36 -3.09 26.36
CA GLN A 221 -16.98 -2.18 27.32
C GLN A 221 -17.84 -2.93 28.37
N SER A 222 -18.54 -3.99 27.98
CA SER A 222 -19.33 -4.81 28.91
C SER A 222 -18.42 -5.57 29.89
N ARG A 223 -17.30 -6.13 29.41
CA ARG A 223 -16.31 -6.84 30.23
C ARG A 223 -15.61 -5.91 31.21
N VAL A 224 -15.21 -4.71 30.77
CA VAL A 224 -14.63 -3.68 31.65
C VAL A 224 -15.65 -3.27 32.72
N SER A 225 -16.90 -3.01 32.33
CA SER A 225 -17.97 -2.63 33.26
C SER A 225 -18.28 -3.74 34.29
N ALA A 226 -18.27 -5.01 33.86
CA ALA A 226 -18.42 -6.16 34.74
C ALA A 226 -17.25 -6.26 35.73
N ALA A 227 -16.00 -6.23 35.24
CA ALA A 227 -14.79 -6.30 36.07
C ALA A 227 -14.68 -5.11 37.04
N GLU A 228 -15.11 -3.91 36.65
CA GLU A 228 -15.25 -2.78 37.57
C GLU A 228 -16.29 -3.05 38.66
N SER A 229 -17.45 -3.60 38.31
CA SER A 229 -18.50 -3.92 39.29
C SER A 229 -18.03 -4.99 40.29
N GLU A 230 -17.25 -5.97 39.84
CA GLU A 230 -16.64 -6.99 40.68
C GLU A 230 -15.51 -6.40 41.55
N SER A 231 -14.65 -5.55 40.99
CA SER A 231 -13.61 -4.83 41.75
C SER A 231 -14.22 -3.97 42.86
N ARG A 232 -15.33 -3.27 42.58
CA ARG A 232 -16.09 -2.51 43.58
C ARG A 232 -16.66 -3.44 44.67
N ARG A 233 -17.34 -4.53 44.30
CA ARG A 233 -17.87 -5.55 45.25
C ARG A 233 -16.78 -6.20 46.12
N LEU A 234 -15.63 -6.53 45.54
CA LEU A 234 -14.50 -7.12 46.25
C LEU A 234 -13.85 -6.12 47.21
N LYS A 235 -13.73 -4.84 46.84
CA LYS A 235 -13.28 -3.77 47.75
C LYS A 235 -14.23 -3.58 48.93
N THR A 236 -15.54 -3.59 48.70
CA THR A 236 -16.54 -3.56 49.78
C THR A 236 -16.37 -4.74 50.73
N ARG A 237 -16.35 -5.98 50.20
CA ARG A 237 -16.15 -7.20 51.01
C ARG A 237 -14.83 -7.22 51.77
N LEU A 238 -13.75 -6.66 51.19
CA LEU A 238 -12.47 -6.51 51.86
C LEU A 238 -12.61 -5.57 53.07
N SER A 239 -13.21 -4.39 52.88
CA SER A 239 -13.43 -3.44 53.99
C SER A 239 -14.38 -3.98 55.08
N GLU A 240 -15.38 -4.79 54.71
CA GLU A 240 -16.26 -5.49 55.65
C GLU A 240 -15.47 -6.54 56.46
N ALA A 241 -14.61 -7.33 55.81
CA ALA A 241 -13.78 -8.33 56.46
C ALA A 241 -12.67 -7.72 57.34
N GLU A 242 -12.08 -6.60 56.92
CA GLU A 242 -11.12 -5.83 57.70
C GLU A 242 -11.79 -5.24 58.95
N ALA A 243 -12.95 -4.61 58.82
CA ALA A 243 -13.73 -4.11 59.97
C ALA A 243 -14.15 -5.24 60.93
N ALA A 244 -14.56 -6.40 60.41
CA ALA A 244 -14.87 -7.57 61.24
C ALA A 244 -13.63 -8.13 61.96
N LEU A 245 -12.47 -8.13 61.31
CA LEU A 245 -11.20 -8.52 61.92
C LEU A 245 -10.75 -7.52 63.00
N GLU A 246 -10.93 -6.23 62.80
CA GLU A 246 -10.67 -5.21 63.83
C GLU A 246 -11.62 -5.32 65.02
N ALA A 247 -12.92 -5.54 64.77
CA ALA A 247 -13.91 -5.79 65.82
C ALA A 247 -13.58 -7.05 66.62
N SER A 248 -13.19 -8.14 65.96
CA SER A 248 -12.72 -9.37 66.60
C SER A 248 -11.44 -9.13 67.42
N ARG A 249 -10.45 -8.43 66.87
CA ARG A 249 -9.23 -8.02 67.58
C ARG A 249 -9.51 -7.09 68.76
N LYS A 250 -10.60 -6.31 68.73
CA LYS A 250 -11.05 -5.48 69.86
C LYS A 250 -11.71 -6.34 70.93
N ALA A 251 -12.68 -7.20 70.56
CA ALA A 251 -13.34 -8.12 71.47
C ALA A 251 -12.35 -9.09 72.17
N VAL A 252 -11.31 -9.57 71.49
CA VAL A 252 -10.25 -10.39 72.11
C VAL A 252 -9.38 -9.57 73.07
N ARG A 253 -9.15 -8.27 72.82
CA ARG A 253 -8.44 -7.39 73.77
C ARG A 253 -9.29 -7.06 74.99
N GLU A 254 -10.60 -6.88 74.82
CA GLU A 254 -11.55 -6.63 75.91
C GLU A 254 -11.82 -7.90 76.73
N GLY A 255 -11.92 -9.07 76.09
CA GLY A 255 -11.96 -10.36 76.77
C GLY A 255 -10.70 -10.61 77.60
N ARG A 256 -9.52 -10.40 77.00
CA ARG A 256 -8.25 -10.49 77.73
C ARG A 256 -8.14 -9.48 78.87
N SER A 257 -8.59 -8.23 78.71
CA SER A 257 -8.52 -7.28 79.83
C SER A 257 -9.46 -7.66 80.98
N ILE A 258 -10.59 -8.34 80.71
CA ILE A 258 -11.46 -8.91 81.74
C ILE A 258 -10.80 -10.14 82.41
N GLU A 259 -10.12 -10.99 81.64
CA GLU A 259 -9.33 -12.10 82.19
C GLU A 259 -8.14 -11.61 83.01
N ASP A 260 -7.38 -10.61 82.52
CA ASP A 260 -6.27 -9.96 83.23
C ASP A 260 -6.77 -9.26 84.50
N MET A 261 -7.94 -8.61 84.49
CA MET A 261 -8.55 -8.05 85.72
C MET A 261 -8.92 -9.14 86.73
N ARG A 262 -9.43 -10.30 86.28
CA ARG A 262 -9.72 -11.44 87.17
C ARG A 262 -8.44 -12.09 87.71
N VAL A 263 -7.45 -12.32 86.85
CA VAL A 263 -6.13 -12.84 87.22
C VAL A 263 -5.44 -11.88 88.19
N ARG A 264 -5.56 -10.57 87.98
CA ARG A 264 -5.07 -9.55 88.91
C ARG A 264 -5.79 -9.58 90.26
N LEU A 265 -7.12 -9.66 90.31
CA LEU A 265 -7.86 -9.82 91.57
C LEU A 265 -7.49 -11.11 92.32
N LEU A 266 -7.24 -12.22 91.60
CA LEU A 266 -6.77 -13.48 92.18
C LEU A 266 -5.31 -13.40 92.64
N LEU A 267 -4.45 -12.66 91.93
CA LEU A 267 -3.08 -12.38 92.36
C LEU A 267 -3.04 -11.44 93.56
N ASP A 268 -3.82 -10.37 93.56
CA ASP A 268 -3.89 -9.39 94.64
C ASP A 268 -4.43 -10.07 95.92
N THR A 269 -5.46 -10.92 95.83
CA THR A 269 -5.94 -11.72 96.99
C THR A 269 -4.94 -12.78 97.46
N VAL A 270 -4.17 -13.41 96.56
CA VAL A 270 -3.06 -14.31 96.94
C VAL A 270 -1.86 -13.54 97.51
N LEU A 271 -1.59 -12.32 97.06
CA LEU A 271 -0.57 -11.41 97.59
C LEU A 271 -0.98 -10.86 98.96
N GLU A 272 -2.25 -10.56 99.20
CA GLU A 272 -2.79 -10.20 100.51
C GLU A 272 -2.75 -11.40 101.46
N ALA A 273 -3.18 -12.59 101.01
CA ALA A 273 -3.10 -13.81 101.81
C ALA A 273 -1.66 -14.18 102.18
N SER A 274 -0.71 -14.06 101.25
CA SER A 274 0.72 -14.32 101.51
C SER A 274 1.41 -13.19 102.27
N GLN A 275 0.96 -11.92 102.19
CA GLN A 275 1.40 -10.85 103.09
C GLN A 275 0.86 -11.02 104.50
N GLY A 276 -0.38 -11.49 104.66
CA GLY A 276 -0.97 -11.90 105.94
C GLY A 276 -0.17 -13.05 106.54
N LEU A 277 0.03 -14.14 105.79
CA LEU A 277 0.85 -15.28 106.20
C LEU A 277 2.29 -14.86 106.51
N ARG A 278 2.87 -13.89 105.79
CA ARG A 278 4.21 -13.35 106.07
C ARG A 278 4.27 -12.44 107.30
N ARG A 279 3.16 -11.80 107.70
CA ARG A 279 3.01 -11.10 108.99
C ARG A 279 2.90 -12.08 110.14
N GLU A 280 2.08 -13.13 110.00
CA GLU A 280 1.94 -14.22 111.00
C GLU A 280 3.25 -15.01 111.17
N LEU A 281 4.01 -15.25 110.08
CA LEU A 281 5.27 -16.03 110.09
C LEU A 281 6.56 -15.20 110.16
N ALA A 282 6.47 -13.86 110.24
CA ALA A 282 7.59 -12.93 110.48
C ALA A 282 8.86 -13.08 109.60
N LEU A 283 8.73 -13.38 108.30
CA LEU A 283 9.89 -13.71 107.43
C LEU A 283 10.56 -12.49 106.73
N PRO A 284 11.85 -12.17 107.01
CA PRO A 284 12.62 -11.15 106.28
C PRO A 284 13.04 -11.61 104.86
N PRO A 285 13.38 -10.68 103.93
CA PRO A 285 13.76 -11.02 102.56
C PRO A 285 15.21 -11.49 102.41
N VAL A 286 15.46 -12.38 101.44
CA VAL A 286 16.78 -12.98 101.13
C VAL A 286 17.58 -12.12 100.14
N SER A 287 18.90 -12.07 100.28
CA SER A 287 19.80 -11.12 99.60
C SER A 287 20.92 -11.72 98.72
N VAL A 288 21.00 -13.05 98.56
CA VAL A 288 22.10 -13.76 97.85
C VAL A 288 21.53 -14.74 96.80
N ARG A 289 22.25 -14.97 95.69
CA ARG A 289 21.82 -15.82 94.56
C ARG A 289 22.59 -17.17 94.54
N PRO A 290 21.97 -18.30 94.11
CA PRO A 290 22.63 -19.62 94.16
C PRO A 290 23.96 -19.72 93.40
N ALA A 291 24.06 -19.12 92.22
CA ALA A 291 25.30 -19.13 91.42
C ALA A 291 26.47 -18.35 92.06
N GLU A 292 26.21 -17.55 93.10
CA GLU A 292 27.21 -16.78 93.86
C GLU A 292 27.87 -17.64 94.96
N THR A 293 27.47 -18.91 95.15
CA THR A 293 28.05 -19.83 96.16
C THR A 293 29.11 -20.79 95.60
N VAL A 294 29.56 -20.62 94.36
CA VAL A 294 30.66 -21.39 93.77
C VAL A 294 31.95 -20.56 93.84
N ASP A 295 32.93 -21.06 94.60
CA ASP A 295 34.10 -20.31 95.07
C ASP A 295 35.09 -19.90 93.96
N ALA A 296 34.81 -18.77 93.32
CA ALA A 296 35.66 -18.03 92.36
C ALA A 296 35.36 -16.51 92.43
N VAL A 297 36.24 -15.68 91.83
CA VAL A 297 36.26 -14.22 92.09
C VAL A 297 35.11 -13.44 91.39
N GLU A 298 34.66 -12.39 92.07
CA GLU A 298 33.47 -11.48 91.92
C GLU A 298 33.23 -10.79 90.54
N PRO A 299 32.20 -9.91 90.33
CA PRO A 299 30.96 -9.57 91.10
C PRO A 299 29.63 -9.64 90.26
N GLY A 300 28.42 -9.41 90.85
CA GLY A 300 27.09 -9.72 90.24
C GLY A 300 25.92 -8.67 90.29
N ARG A 301 24.74 -9.02 89.72
CA ARG A 301 23.40 -8.30 89.77
C ARG A 301 22.18 -9.15 89.26
N MET A 302 20.96 -8.57 89.13
CA MET A 302 19.59 -9.19 89.00
C MET A 302 18.84 -8.82 87.67
N SER A 303 17.68 -9.35 87.18
CA SER A 303 16.66 -10.41 87.51
C SER A 303 15.76 -10.79 86.26
N PRO A 304 14.95 -11.89 86.23
CA PRO A 304 14.23 -12.45 85.03
C PRO A 304 12.74 -12.01 84.86
N LYS A 305 11.99 -12.31 83.76
CA LYS A 305 11.41 -13.60 83.25
C LYS A 305 10.74 -13.44 81.84
N ASP A 306 10.11 -14.39 81.12
CA ASP A 306 10.32 -15.84 80.77
C ASP A 306 9.24 -16.29 79.73
N ILE A 307 9.57 -16.64 78.47
CA ILE A 307 8.69 -17.39 77.51
C ILE A 307 9.55 -18.30 76.60
N ALA A 308 9.03 -19.47 76.20
CA ALA A 308 9.83 -20.60 75.67
C ALA A 308 9.71 -20.94 74.16
N ALA A 309 10.88 -21.27 73.59
CA ALA A 309 11.23 -22.25 72.54
C ALA A 309 10.17 -22.85 71.57
N ARG A 310 10.56 -22.89 70.28
CA ARG A 310 10.20 -23.95 69.31
C ARG A 310 11.45 -24.40 68.53
N ALA A 311 11.37 -25.53 67.83
CA ALA A 311 12.55 -26.25 67.32
C ALA A 311 13.03 -25.82 65.93
N LEU A 312 14.35 -25.90 65.72
CA LEU A 312 15.06 -25.99 64.43
C LEU A 312 16.12 -27.10 64.50
N SER A 313 16.84 -27.35 63.40
CA SER A 313 17.83 -28.43 63.30
C SER A 313 19.16 -28.12 64.02
N GLU A 314 19.65 -29.11 64.77
CA GLU A 314 20.72 -29.10 65.80
C GLU A 314 22.08 -28.46 65.43
N HIS A 315 22.28 -28.00 64.19
CA HIS A 315 23.53 -27.41 63.70
C HIS A 315 23.35 -26.00 63.08
N ASP A 316 22.16 -25.40 63.17
CA ASP A 316 21.87 -24.03 62.73
C ASP A 316 22.24 -23.00 63.82
N PRO A 317 23.11 -22.00 63.54
CA PRO A 317 23.38 -20.89 64.47
C PRO A 317 22.13 -20.10 64.89
N ALA A 318 21.03 -20.12 64.13
CA ALA A 318 19.77 -19.47 64.52
C ALA A 318 19.16 -20.06 65.81
N ILE A 319 19.47 -21.31 66.16
CA ILE A 319 19.08 -21.88 67.46
C ILE A 319 19.78 -21.15 68.60
N LEU A 320 21.07 -20.88 68.45
CA LEU A 320 21.84 -20.21 69.51
C LEU A 320 21.31 -18.79 69.75
N ASP A 321 20.96 -18.04 68.69
CA ASP A 321 20.28 -16.75 68.84
C ASP A 321 18.94 -16.89 69.59
N GLN A 322 18.13 -17.91 69.29
CA GLN A 322 16.86 -18.16 69.99
C GLN A 322 17.04 -18.58 71.46
N LEU A 323 18.11 -19.30 71.80
CA LEU A 323 18.45 -19.68 73.18
C LEU A 323 18.95 -18.48 73.99
N LEU A 324 19.75 -17.61 73.38
CA LEU A 324 20.30 -16.42 74.03
C LEU A 324 19.29 -15.27 74.14
N ALA A 325 18.24 -15.26 73.31
CA ALA A 325 17.10 -14.36 73.43
C ALA A 325 16.15 -14.71 74.59
N LEU A 326 16.35 -15.84 75.29
CA LEU A 326 15.59 -16.15 76.51
C LEU A 326 16.06 -15.25 77.66
N PRO A 327 15.15 -14.64 78.44
CA PRO A 327 15.54 -13.72 79.50
C PRO A 327 16.34 -14.45 80.58
N GLN A 328 17.49 -13.87 80.94
CA GLN A 328 18.49 -14.47 81.84
C GLN A 328 19.01 -15.85 81.41
N ALA A 329 19.00 -16.11 80.10
CA ALA A 329 19.84 -17.13 79.48
C ALA A 329 21.28 -17.04 80.02
N HIS A 330 21.84 -18.19 80.38
CA HIS A 330 23.22 -18.33 80.82
C HIS A 330 23.97 -19.17 79.79
N LEU A 331 24.95 -18.56 79.13
CA LEU A 331 25.82 -19.21 78.16
C LEU A 331 27.13 -19.59 78.84
N VAL A 332 27.30 -20.87 79.15
CA VAL A 332 28.59 -21.41 79.60
C VAL A 332 29.35 -21.90 78.38
N VAL A 333 30.59 -21.43 78.19
CA VAL A 333 31.43 -21.76 77.03
C VAL A 333 32.69 -22.48 77.47
N ASP A 334 32.88 -23.69 76.98
CA ASP A 334 34.13 -24.42 77.08
C ASP A 334 35.16 -23.82 76.11
N GLY A 335 36.06 -23.04 76.68
CA GLY A 335 36.94 -22.16 75.93
C GLY A 335 37.91 -22.93 75.03
N TYR A 336 38.58 -23.96 75.54
CA TYR A 336 39.57 -24.70 74.75
C TYR A 336 38.95 -25.65 73.74
N ASN A 337 37.79 -26.27 74.02
CA ASN A 337 37.09 -27.05 72.99
C ASN A 337 36.64 -26.15 71.82
N VAL A 338 36.16 -24.93 72.10
CA VAL A 338 35.81 -23.98 71.04
C VAL A 338 37.04 -23.47 70.28
N THR A 339 38.14 -23.12 70.94
CA THR A 339 39.32 -22.56 70.25
C THR A 339 40.09 -23.61 69.46
N LYS A 340 40.27 -24.83 70.00
CA LYS A 340 40.91 -25.97 69.33
C LYS A 340 40.07 -26.43 68.11
N THR A 341 38.74 -26.29 68.16
CA THR A 341 37.86 -26.51 67.00
C THR A 341 37.97 -25.40 65.95
N GLY A 342 38.06 -24.13 66.36
CA GLY A 342 37.92 -22.99 65.46
C GLY A 342 39.20 -22.46 64.80
N TYR A 343 40.34 -22.55 65.48
CA TYR A 343 41.62 -22.00 65.00
C TYR A 343 42.84 -22.66 65.71
N PRO A 344 43.01 -23.99 65.55
CA PRO A 344 44.01 -24.78 66.29
C PRO A 344 45.46 -24.36 66.04
N THR A 345 45.76 -23.70 64.91
CA THR A 345 47.12 -23.26 64.53
C THR A 345 47.58 -21.96 65.21
N MET A 346 46.73 -21.30 66.01
CA MET A 346 47.10 -20.08 66.74
C MET A 346 47.68 -20.42 68.14
N PRO A 347 48.63 -19.62 68.68
CA PRO A 347 49.08 -19.76 70.07
C PRO A 347 47.96 -19.57 71.09
N LEU A 348 47.94 -20.35 72.18
CA LEU A 348 46.84 -20.42 73.17
C LEU A 348 46.41 -19.06 73.77
N GLU A 349 47.31 -18.10 73.90
CA GLU A 349 46.97 -16.73 74.31
C GLU A 349 46.13 -16.00 73.25
N LYS A 350 46.57 -16.02 71.99
CA LYS A 350 45.85 -15.45 70.84
C LYS A 350 44.53 -16.19 70.59
N GLN A 351 44.47 -17.49 70.87
CA GLN A 351 43.23 -18.26 70.87
C GLN A 351 42.22 -17.68 71.88
N ARG A 352 42.62 -17.54 73.14
CA ARG A 352 41.76 -17.02 74.23
C ARG A 352 41.26 -15.60 73.94
N LEU A 353 42.15 -14.69 73.52
CA LEU A 353 41.78 -13.32 73.14
C LEU A 353 40.76 -13.28 71.99
N ARG A 354 40.93 -14.13 70.96
CA ARG A 354 40.01 -14.21 69.82
C ARG A 354 38.62 -14.72 70.23
N LEU A 355 38.54 -15.69 71.13
CA LEU A 355 37.26 -16.18 71.66
C LEU A 355 36.55 -15.09 72.49
N LEU A 356 37.25 -14.50 73.45
CA LEU A 356 36.67 -13.54 74.39
C LEU A 356 36.18 -12.26 73.70
N GLY A 357 36.87 -11.79 72.65
CA GLY A 357 36.40 -10.69 71.81
C GLY A 357 35.07 -11.01 71.12
N GLY A 358 34.95 -12.19 70.51
CA GLY A 358 33.70 -12.65 69.90
C GLY A 358 32.56 -12.80 70.91
N LEU A 359 32.84 -13.41 72.07
CA LEU A 359 31.86 -13.60 73.14
C LEU A 359 31.36 -12.27 73.74
N SER A 360 32.21 -11.23 73.84
CA SER A 360 31.78 -9.91 74.30
C SER A 360 30.86 -9.22 73.29
N GLY A 361 31.13 -9.36 71.99
CA GLY A 361 30.19 -8.93 70.94
C GLY A 361 28.85 -9.65 71.02
N LEU A 362 28.86 -10.97 71.25
CA LEU A 362 27.65 -11.78 71.43
C LEU A 362 26.86 -11.41 72.70
N ALA A 363 27.54 -11.20 73.83
CA ALA A 363 26.94 -10.75 75.09
C ALA A 363 26.29 -9.36 74.93
N ALA A 364 26.96 -8.42 74.27
CA ALA A 364 26.43 -7.09 74.00
C ALA A 364 25.23 -7.09 73.03
N GLN A 365 25.18 -8.02 72.08
CA GLN A 365 24.06 -8.20 71.15
C GLN A 365 22.83 -8.86 71.80
N THR A 366 23.02 -9.78 72.75
CA THR A 366 21.95 -10.65 73.28
C THR A 366 21.49 -10.30 74.69
N GLY A 367 22.35 -9.69 75.52
CA GLY A 367 22.07 -9.45 76.94
C GLY A 367 22.12 -10.71 77.82
N ALA A 368 22.48 -11.88 77.27
CA ALA A 368 22.66 -13.11 78.01
C ALA A 368 23.87 -13.02 78.97
N GLU A 369 23.82 -13.73 80.10
CA GLU A 369 24.99 -13.88 80.97
C GLU A 369 25.96 -14.87 80.30
N VAL A 370 27.16 -14.42 79.93
CA VAL A 370 28.17 -15.30 79.31
C VAL A 370 29.27 -15.62 80.32
N THR A 371 29.58 -16.91 80.48
CA THR A 371 30.67 -17.43 81.32
C THR A 371 31.59 -18.31 80.47
N CYS A 372 32.79 -17.83 80.16
CA CYS A 372 33.80 -18.62 79.45
C CYS A 372 34.70 -19.34 80.48
N VAL A 373 34.79 -20.66 80.39
CA VAL A 373 35.63 -21.51 81.26
C VAL A 373 36.84 -22.00 80.47
N PHE A 374 38.04 -21.88 81.03
CA PHE A 374 39.26 -22.46 80.48
C PHE A 374 39.89 -23.42 81.50
N ASP A 375 40.61 -24.44 81.01
CA ASP A 375 41.36 -25.33 81.89
C ASP A 375 42.56 -24.61 82.51
N GLY A 376 42.68 -24.69 83.84
CA GLY A 376 43.77 -24.12 84.61
C GLY A 376 45.10 -24.86 84.44
N ALA A 377 45.09 -26.14 84.06
CA ALA A 377 46.30 -26.95 83.92
C ALA A 377 47.23 -26.51 82.78
N GLU A 378 46.71 -25.80 81.78
CA GLU A 378 47.51 -25.22 80.69
C GLU A 378 48.13 -23.83 81.03
N LEU A 379 48.03 -23.34 82.29
CA LEU A 379 48.64 -22.07 82.71
C LEU A 379 49.92 -22.25 83.54
N ALA A 380 51.05 -21.80 82.98
CA ALA A 380 52.33 -21.72 83.70
C ALA A 380 52.50 -20.49 84.62
N ALA A 381 51.59 -19.51 84.55
CA ALA A 381 51.61 -18.29 85.37
C ALA A 381 50.19 -17.67 85.45
N PRO A 382 49.90 -16.82 86.47
CA PRO A 382 48.64 -16.08 86.55
C PRO A 382 48.45 -15.14 85.35
N VAL A 383 47.42 -15.38 84.54
CA VAL A 383 47.16 -14.60 83.33
C VAL A 383 46.28 -13.39 83.66
N LEU A 384 46.87 -12.20 83.60
CA LEU A 384 46.20 -10.91 83.79
C LEU A 384 45.39 -10.49 82.55
N LEU A 385 44.35 -11.26 82.22
CA LEU A 385 43.34 -10.86 81.24
C LEU A 385 42.31 -9.96 81.90
N ALA A 386 42.18 -8.71 81.42
CA ALA A 386 41.00 -7.91 81.71
C ALA A 386 39.79 -8.52 80.97
N PRO A 387 38.74 -9.02 81.66
CA PRO A 387 37.61 -9.64 80.98
C PRO A 387 36.83 -8.58 80.19
N PRO A 388 36.52 -8.81 78.90
CA PRO A 388 35.78 -7.85 78.11
C PRO A 388 34.31 -7.77 78.59
N ARG A 389 33.69 -6.60 78.43
CA ARG A 389 32.37 -6.30 79.02
C ARG A 389 31.31 -7.35 78.62
N GLY A 390 30.56 -7.83 79.60
CA GLY A 390 29.50 -8.83 79.43
C GLY A 390 29.93 -10.30 79.54
N VAL A 391 31.23 -10.60 79.68
CA VAL A 391 31.73 -11.98 79.77
C VAL A 391 32.45 -12.20 81.11
N ARG A 392 31.93 -13.09 81.96
CA ARG A 392 32.68 -13.66 83.09
C ARG A 392 33.69 -14.68 82.54
N VAL A 393 34.92 -14.64 83.02
CA VAL A 393 35.97 -15.60 82.61
C VAL A 393 36.45 -16.35 83.84
N LEU A 394 36.37 -17.68 83.79
CA LEU A 394 36.77 -18.58 84.86
C LEU A 394 37.88 -19.51 84.37
N PHE A 395 38.80 -19.85 85.28
CA PHE A 395 39.82 -20.87 85.09
C PHE A 395 39.58 -21.97 86.12
N SER A 396 39.72 -23.24 85.73
CA SER A 396 39.59 -24.33 86.70
C SER A 396 40.74 -24.32 87.72
N LYS A 397 40.47 -24.77 88.95
CA LYS A 397 41.49 -24.90 89.99
C LYS A 397 42.40 -26.10 89.66
N PRO A 398 43.72 -26.07 89.99
CA PRO A 398 44.61 -27.19 89.74
C PRO A 398 44.06 -28.51 90.29
N GLY A 399 43.99 -29.54 89.45
CA GLY A 399 43.39 -30.84 89.78
C GLY A 399 41.89 -30.96 89.47
N VAL A 400 41.24 -29.91 88.95
CA VAL A 400 39.85 -29.94 88.45
C VAL A 400 39.86 -29.58 86.96
N THR A 401 39.21 -30.39 86.12
CA THR A 401 39.09 -30.09 84.68
C THR A 401 38.09 -28.96 84.43
N ALA A 402 38.18 -28.32 83.26
CA ALA A 402 37.15 -27.38 82.82
C ALA A 402 35.74 -28.03 82.80
N ASP A 403 35.66 -29.30 82.42
CA ASP A 403 34.43 -30.09 82.28
C ASP A 403 33.65 -30.23 83.59
N GLU A 404 34.33 -30.58 84.69
CA GLU A 404 33.67 -30.73 85.98
C GLU A 404 33.32 -29.37 86.61
N LEU A 405 34.11 -28.31 86.33
CA LEU A 405 33.71 -26.94 86.69
C LEU A 405 32.46 -26.50 85.92
N ILE A 406 32.34 -26.83 84.63
CA ILE A 406 31.13 -26.59 83.83
C ILE A 406 29.93 -27.37 84.41
N ARG A 407 30.11 -28.64 84.77
CA ARG A 407 29.08 -29.46 85.43
C ARG A 407 28.68 -28.89 86.80
N GLN A 408 29.62 -28.35 87.58
CA GLN A 408 29.33 -27.69 88.86
C GLN A 408 28.55 -26.39 88.68
N LEU A 409 28.93 -25.54 87.71
CA LEU A 409 28.18 -24.32 87.39
C LEU A 409 26.74 -24.64 86.98
N VAL A 410 26.54 -25.61 86.08
CA VAL A 410 25.19 -26.04 85.65
C VAL A 410 24.36 -26.59 86.82
N ARG A 411 24.96 -27.32 87.78
CA ARG A 411 24.26 -27.83 88.97
C ARG A 411 23.98 -26.74 90.02
N ALA A 412 24.71 -25.63 90.03
CA ALA A 412 24.51 -24.51 90.95
C ALA A 412 23.44 -23.51 90.47
N GLU A 413 23.16 -23.49 89.16
CA GLU A 413 22.04 -22.72 88.61
C GLU A 413 20.69 -23.34 89.02
N PRO A 414 19.69 -22.53 89.41
CA PRO A 414 18.42 -23.05 89.93
C PRO A 414 17.58 -23.71 88.82
N PRO A 415 16.88 -24.82 89.13
CA PRO A 415 16.08 -25.54 88.14
C PRO A 415 14.99 -24.64 87.54
N GLY A 416 15.02 -24.51 86.21
CA GLY A 416 14.14 -23.63 85.44
C GLY A 416 14.86 -22.46 84.76
N ARG A 417 16.09 -22.11 85.17
CA ARG A 417 16.90 -21.12 84.43
C ARG A 417 17.32 -21.67 83.05
N PRO A 418 17.22 -20.89 81.95
CA PRO A 418 17.72 -21.33 80.64
C PRO A 418 19.27 -21.34 80.58
N VAL A 419 19.88 -22.48 80.93
CA VAL A 419 21.34 -22.66 80.80
C VAL A 419 21.67 -23.34 79.47
N THR A 420 22.63 -22.80 78.73
CA THR A 420 23.14 -23.31 77.45
C THR A 420 24.65 -23.53 77.58
N VAL A 421 25.12 -24.74 77.28
CA VAL A 421 26.55 -25.09 77.36
C VAL A 421 27.11 -25.34 75.96
N VAL A 422 28.15 -24.60 75.59
CA VAL A 422 28.89 -24.84 74.35
C VAL A 422 30.14 -25.64 74.63
N SER A 423 30.23 -26.85 74.09
CA SER A 423 31.44 -27.68 74.04
C SER A 423 31.39 -28.61 72.81
N THR A 424 32.45 -29.39 72.60
CA THR A 424 32.53 -30.47 71.59
C THR A 424 32.63 -31.86 72.23
N ASP A 425 32.78 -31.95 73.55
CA ASP A 425 32.82 -33.22 74.26
C ASP A 425 31.41 -33.79 74.50
N ARG A 426 31.23 -35.09 74.20
CA ARG A 426 29.95 -35.80 74.34
C ARG A 426 29.64 -36.18 75.78
N GLU A 427 30.64 -36.50 76.60
CA GLU A 427 30.44 -36.80 78.02
C GLU A 427 30.01 -35.53 78.77
N VAL A 428 30.55 -34.37 78.41
CA VAL A 428 30.07 -33.07 78.93
C VAL A 428 28.63 -32.84 78.52
N ALA A 429 28.30 -32.99 77.23
CA ALA A 429 26.95 -32.79 76.71
C ALA A 429 25.89 -33.65 77.41
N ASP A 430 26.12 -34.96 77.54
CA ASP A 430 25.23 -35.88 78.26
C ASP A 430 25.12 -35.53 79.75
N GLY A 431 26.22 -35.14 80.38
CA GLY A 431 26.27 -34.77 81.79
C GLY A 431 25.46 -33.51 82.11
N ILE A 432 25.57 -32.48 81.28
CA ILE A 432 24.84 -31.20 81.49
C ILE A 432 23.39 -31.28 81.01
N ALA A 433 23.07 -32.12 80.02
CA ALA A 433 21.69 -32.37 79.59
C ALA A 433 20.86 -33.01 80.72
N ARG A 434 21.43 -33.97 81.46
CA ARG A 434 20.80 -34.57 82.65
C ARG A 434 20.58 -33.57 83.80
N ALA A 435 21.36 -32.48 83.84
CA ALA A 435 21.21 -31.40 84.80
C ALA A 435 20.29 -30.26 84.30
N GLY A 436 19.65 -30.41 83.13
CA GLY A 436 18.66 -29.47 82.59
C GLY A 436 19.20 -28.35 81.69
N ALA A 437 20.52 -28.29 81.48
CA ALA A 437 21.12 -27.36 80.51
C ALA A 437 21.06 -27.91 79.07
N ARG A 438 21.14 -27.01 78.09
CA ARG A 438 21.10 -27.37 76.66
C ARG A 438 22.50 -27.44 76.07
N PRO A 439 22.98 -28.62 75.61
CA PRO A 439 24.26 -28.72 74.90
C PRO A 439 24.14 -28.10 73.50
N VAL A 440 25.19 -27.40 73.07
CA VAL A 440 25.34 -26.82 71.74
C VAL A 440 26.76 -27.08 71.25
N ALA A 441 26.92 -27.63 70.04
CA ALA A 441 28.25 -27.95 69.51
C ALA A 441 29.08 -26.68 69.25
N SER A 442 30.37 -26.71 69.59
CA SER A 442 31.35 -25.62 69.36
C SER A 442 31.28 -24.98 67.97
N VAL A 443 31.02 -25.78 66.92
CA VAL A 443 30.90 -25.34 65.52
C VAL A 443 29.73 -24.36 65.30
N VAL A 444 28.64 -24.50 66.06
CA VAL A 444 27.46 -23.62 65.98
C VAL A 444 27.79 -22.22 66.52
N LEU A 445 28.46 -22.15 67.67
CA LEU A 445 28.98 -20.89 68.22
C LEU A 445 29.99 -20.24 67.26
N LEU A 446 30.94 -21.01 66.71
CA LEU A 446 31.94 -20.48 65.78
C LEU A 446 31.29 -19.88 64.51
N LYS A 447 30.31 -20.56 63.90
CA LYS A 447 29.52 -20.04 62.78
C LYS A 447 28.72 -18.79 63.14
N ARG A 448 28.27 -18.65 64.40
CA ARG A 448 27.55 -17.47 64.88
C ARG A 448 28.48 -16.28 65.15
N LEU A 449 29.68 -16.54 65.65
CA LEU A 449 30.72 -15.53 65.88
C LEU A 449 31.34 -15.04 64.55
N SER A 450 31.41 -15.88 63.51
CA SER A 450 31.89 -15.49 62.17
C SER A 450 30.82 -14.82 61.28
N ARG A 451 29.65 -14.49 61.83
CA ARG A 451 28.56 -13.75 61.16
C ARG A 451 28.52 -12.26 61.52
N ASN A 452 29.37 -11.83 62.45
CA ASN A 452 29.55 -10.45 62.91
C ASN A 452 30.83 -9.85 62.29
#